data_AF-A0A087RPL4-F1
#
_entry.id   AF-A0A087RPL4-F1
#
_cell.length_a   1.000
_cell.length_b   1.000
_cell.length_c   1.000
_cell.angle_alpha   90.00
_cell.angle_beta   90.00
_cell.angle_gamma   90.00
#
_symmetry.space_group_name_H-M   'P 1'
#
loop_
_entity.id
_entity.type
_entity.pdbx_description
1 polymer ?
#
loop_
_entity_poly.entity_id
_entity_poly.type
_entity_poly.pdbx_seq_one_letter_code
_entity_poly.pdbx_strand_id
1 'polypeptide(L)' 'MVRADLRVCTDCGCIFNREVGLKPISKCPACGSENREPVEL' A
#
# COMPACT_ATOMS: atom_id res chain seq x y z
N MET A 1 -5.49 2.59 -18.71
CA MET A 1 -6.15 2.29 -17.43
C MET A 1 -5.05 1.96 -16.42
N VAL A 2 -4.84 2.80 -15.41
CA VAL A 2 -3.86 2.51 -14.34
C VAL A 2 -4.52 1.47 -13.43
N ARG A 3 -3.99 0.24 -13.39
CA ARG A 3 -4.40 -0.75 -12.38
C ARG A 3 -3.84 -0.26 -11.05
N ALA A 4 -4.71 0.03 -10.09
CA ALA A 4 -4.31 0.41 -8.74
C ALA A 4 -3.81 -0.85 -7.99
N ASP A 5 -2.50 -0.94 -7.74
CA ASP A 5 -1.90 -2.00 -6.91
C ASP A 5 -2.13 -1.64 -5.43
N LEU A 6 -3.32 -1.96 -4.92
CA LEU A 6 -3.71 -1.64 -3.54
C LEU A 6 -3.07 -2.61 -2.55
N ARG A 7 -2.62 -2.05 -1.42
CA ARG A 7 -2.02 -2.75 -0.28
C ARG A 7 -2.77 -2.37 0.99
N VAL A 8 -2.97 -3.32 1.89
CA VAL A 8 -3.45 -3.06 3.25
C VAL A 8 -2.32 -3.30 4.23
N CYS A 9 -2.08 -2.35 5.13
CA CYS A 9 -1.15 -2.54 6.23
C CYS A 9 -1.77 -3.46 7.27
N THR A 10 -1.07 -4.53 7.64
CA THR A 10 -1.58 -5.50 8.60
C THR A 10 -1.47 -5.02 10.05
N ASP A 11 -0.62 -4.04 10.34
CA ASP A 11 -0.49 -3.45 11.67
C ASP A 11 -1.58 -2.41 11.99
N CYS A 12 -1.89 -1.53 11.04
CA CYS A 12 -2.83 -0.42 11.28
C CYS A 12 -4.12 -0.49 10.45
N GLY A 13 -4.24 -1.46 9.53
CA GLY A 13 -5.41 -1.61 8.66
C GLY A 13 -5.52 -0.57 7.54
N CYS A 14 -4.53 0.33 7.40
CA CYS A 14 -4.56 1.37 6.38
C CYS A 14 -4.44 0.78 4.98
N ILE A 15 -5.38 1.12 4.08
CA ILE A 15 -5.35 0.75 2.67
C ILE A 15 -4.71 1.89 1.87
N PHE A 16 -3.72 1.58 1.05
CA PHE A 16 -2.98 2.55 0.24
C PHE A 16 -2.51 1.93 -1.07
N ASN A 17 -2.26 2.77 -2.08
CA ASN A 17 -1.62 2.31 -3.31
C ASN A 17 -0.15 2.04 -3.07
N ARG A 18 0.36 0.92 -3.59
CA ARG A 18 1.78 0.60 -3.59
C ARG A 18 2.61 1.60 -4.38
N GLU A 19 1.98 2.33 -5.30
CA GLU A 19 2.62 3.33 -6.15
C GLU A 19 1.98 4.70 -5.90
N VAL A 20 2.80 5.69 -5.54
CA VAL A 20 2.41 7.09 -5.53
C VAL A 20 3.26 7.81 -6.57
N GLY A 21 2.63 8.15 -7.70
CA GLY A 21 3.33 8.68 -8.87
C GLY A 21 4.22 7.61 -9.53
N LEU A 22 5.51 7.89 -9.66
CA LEU A 22 6.52 6.99 -10.24
C LEU A 22 7.35 6.23 -9.19
N LYS A 23 7.06 6.39 -7.90
CA LYS A 23 7.85 5.79 -6.83
C LYS A 23 7.08 4.64 -6.18
N PRO A 24 7.62 3.41 -6.19
CA PRO A 24 7.07 2.33 -5.40
C PRO A 24 7.29 2.63 -3.92
N ILE A 25 6.24 2.53 -3.13
CA ILE A 25 6.30 2.71 -1.69
C ILE A 25 6.69 1.36 -1.07
N SER A 26 7.73 1.34 -0.23
CA SER A 26 8.19 0.15 0.50
C SER A 26 7.58 0.00 1.91
N LYS A 27 6.94 1.05 2.43
CA LYS A 27 6.36 1.11 3.80
C LYS A 27 4.93 1.61 3.80
N CYS A 28 4.18 1.36 4.87
CA CYS A 28 2.87 1.97 5.09
C CYS A 28 3.05 3.47 5.30
N PRO A 29 2.33 4.34 4.55
CA PRO A 29 2.44 5.79 4.71
C PRO A 29 1.82 6.29 6.03
N ALA A 30 0.96 5.50 6.68
CA ALA A 30 0.30 5.89 7.92
C ALA A 30 1.15 5.61 9.17
N CYS A 31 1.73 4.41 9.26
CA CYS A 31 2.47 3.97 10.46
C CYS A 31 3.96 3.66 10.20
N GLY A 32 4.40 3.65 8.95
CA GLY A 32 5.78 3.30 8.59
C GLY A 32 6.11 1.81 8.59
N SER A 33 5.14 0.93 8.89
CA SER A 33 5.36 -0.53 8.91
C SER A 33 5.62 -1.10 7.51
N GLU A 34 6.47 -2.14 7.44
CA GLU A 34 6.75 -2.88 6.22
C GLU A 34 5.72 -3.98 5.93
N ASN A 35 4.91 -4.36 6.94
CA ASN A 35 3.95 -5.46 6.83
C ASN A 35 2.67 -5.01 6.11
N ARG A 36 2.45 -5.56 4.92
CA ARG A 36 1.34 -5.18 4.03
C ARG A 36 1.03 -6.22 2.97
N GLU A 37 -0.24 -6.54 2.87
CA GLU A 37 -0.77 -7.54 1.96
C GLU A 37 -1.41 -6.89 0.73
N PRO A 38 -1.35 -7.51 -0.46
CA PRO A 38 -2.11 -7.06 -1.62
C PRO A 38 -3.61 -7.21 -1.36
N VAL A 39 -4.39 -6.24 -1.85
CA VAL A 39 -5.86 -6.28 -1.77
C VAL A 39 -6.40 -6.44 -3.19
N GLU A 40 -7.12 -7.53 -3.43
CA GLU A 40 -7.97 -7.66 -4.61
C GLU A 40 -9.37 -7.17 -4.24
N LEU A 41 -9.84 -6.10 -4.89
CA LEU A 41 -11.19 -5.56 -4.78
C LEU A 41 -12.08 -6.08 -5.89
#